data_AF-A0A2M8SWD2-F1
#
_entry.id   AF-A0A2M8SWD2-F1
#
_cell.length_a   1.000
_cell.length_b   1.000
_cell.length_c   1.000
_cell.angle_alpha   90.00
_cell.angle_beta   90.00
_cell.angle_gamma   90.00
#
_symmetry.space_group_name_H-M   'P 1'
#
loop_
_entity.id
_entity.type
_entity.pdbx_description
1 polymer ?
#
loop_
_entity_poly.entity_id
_entity_poly.type
_entity_poly.pdbx_seq_one_letter_code
_entity_poly.pdbx_strand_id
1 'polypeptide(L)' 'MENRSVLYGFFEDCWINGTVLTKEMRNAVQKGWISQSEYDDITTLTRGDAYPDQE' A
#
# COMPACT_ATOMS: atom_id res chain seq x y z
N MET A 1 -7.68 6.82 -18.47
CA MET A 1 -6.71 5.98 -17.75
C MET A 1 -6.29 6.80 -16.55
N GLU A 2 -6.68 6.40 -15.34
CA GLU A 2 -6.25 7.09 -14.13
C GLU A 2 -4.73 7.03 -14.05
N ASN A 3 -4.10 8.18 -13.81
CA ASN A 3 -2.66 8.35 -13.80
C ASN A 3 -2.13 7.80 -12.47
N ARG A 4 -2.06 6.47 -12.35
CA ARG A 4 -1.56 5.80 -11.16
C ARG A 4 -0.05 6.01 -11.02
N SER A 5 0.43 6.03 -9.79
CA SER A 5 1.83 6.02 -9.44
C SER A 5 2.50 4.76 -9.99
N VAL A 6 3.76 4.90 -10.42
CA VAL A 6 4.55 3.78 -10.95
C VAL A 6 4.64 2.61 -9.95
N LEU A 7 4.62 2.91 -8.65
CA LEU A 7 4.74 1.93 -7.57
C LEU A 7 3.39 1.38 -7.08
N TYR A 8 2.26 1.79 -7.66
CA TYR A 8 0.93 1.32 -7.24
C TYR A 8 0.86 -0.21 -7.15
N GLY A 9 1.15 -0.91 -8.26
CA GLY A 9 1.04 -2.37 -8.32
C GLY A 9 2.04 -3.08 -7.42
N PHE A 10 3.19 -2.45 -7.14
CA PHE A 10 4.18 -2.99 -6.19
C PHE A 10 3.63 -2.98 -4.76
N PHE A 11 3.03 -1.86 -4.33
CA PHE A 11 2.45 -1.75 -2.98
C PHE A 11 1.18 -2.57 -2.84
N GLU A 12 0.36 -2.68 -3.89
CA GLU A 12 -0.81 -3.55 -3.92
C GLU A 12 -0.42 -5.03 -3.69
N ASP A 13 0.54 -5.55 -4.45
CA ASP A 13 1.02 -6.93 -4.29
C ASP A 13 1.64 -7.16 -2.90
N CYS A 14 2.44 -6.21 -2.41
CA CYS A 14 3.00 -6.30 -1.07
C CYS A 14 1.92 -6.29 0.03
N TRP A 15 0.84 -5.54 -0.15
CA TRP A 15 -0.26 -5.46 0.80
C TRP A 15 -1.04 -6.78 0.84
N ILE A 16 -1.42 -7.31 -0.32
CA ILE A 16 -2.15 -8.58 -0.44
C ILE A 16 -1.33 -9.74 0.14
N ASN A 17 0.00 -9.72 -0.02
CA ASN A 17 0.88 -10.72 0.55
C ASN A 17 1.19 -10.48 2.05
N GLY A 18 0.82 -9.32 2.61
CA GLY A 18 1.11 -8.96 4.00
C GLY A 18 2.59 -8.66 4.25
N THR A 19 3.36 -8.39 3.20
CA THR A 19 4.80 -8.08 3.27
C THR A 19 5.10 -6.61 3.51
N VAL A 20 4.10 -5.74 3.38
CA VAL A 20 4.14 -4.33 3.79
C VAL A 20 3.18 -4.09 4.96
N LEU A 21 3.57 -3.20 5.87
CA LEU A 21 2.81 -2.82 7.06
C LEU A 21 2.02 -1.52 6.81
N THR A 22 0.95 -1.30 7.56
CA THR A 22 0.15 -0.07 7.47
C THR A 22 1.00 1.19 7.71
N LYS A 23 1.92 1.17 8.68
CA LYS A 23 2.88 2.28 8.87
C LYS A 23 3.80 2.54 7.68
N GLU A 24 4.16 1.50 6.94
CA GLU A 24 5.05 1.61 5.77
C GLU A 24 4.29 2.17 4.56
N MET A 25 3.03 1.77 4.41
CA MET A 25 2.11 2.35 3.43
C MET A 25 1.92 3.86 3.66
N ARG A 26 1.74 4.31 4.92
CA ARG A 26 1.68 5.75 5.23
C ARG A 26 2.99 6.48 4.92
N ASN A 27 4.13 5.84 5.19
CA ASN A 27 5.44 6.40 4.80
C ASN A 27 5.57 6.50 3.27
N ALA A 28 5.03 5.55 2.51
CA ALA A 28 5.01 5.61 1.05
C ALA A 28 4.20 6.80 0.54
N VAL A 29 3.05 7.11 1.18
CA VAL A 29 2.28 8.32 0.89
C VAL A 29 3.08 9.59 1.20
N GLN A 30 3.71 9.66 2.38
CA GLN A 30 4.50 10.83 2.79
C GLN A 30 5.69 11.09 1.85
N LYS A 31 6.27 10.04 1.27
CA LYS A 31 7.36 10.13 0.29
C LYS A 31 6.88 10.42 -1.13
N GLY A 32 5.57 10.45 -1.37
CA GLY A 32 4.99 10.64 -2.70
C GLY A 32 5.21 9.45 -3.63
N TRP A 33 5.44 8.25 -3.09
CA TRP A 33 5.58 7.02 -3.88
C TRP A 33 4.25 6.50 -4.40
N ILE A 34 3.20 6.73 -3.60
CA ILE A 34 1.79 6.54 -3.94
C ILE A 34 1.02 7.75 -3.41
N SER A 35 -0.14 8.05 -4.00
CA SER A 35 -1.03 9.09 -3.50
C SER A 35 -1.83 8.60 -2.28
N GLN A 36 -2.49 9.52 -1.58
CA GLN A 36 -3.43 9.15 -0.53
C GLN A 36 -4.60 8.31 -1.07
N SER A 37 -5.11 8.63 -2.27
CA SER A 37 -6.21 7.84 -2.87
C SER A 37 -5.77 6.42 -3.20
N GLU A 38 -4.54 6.23 -3.65
CA GLU A 38 -3.99 4.90 -3.93
C GLU A 38 -3.76 4.09 -2.66
N TYR A 39 -3.33 4.74 -1.57
CA TYR A 39 -3.31 4.12 -0.25
C TYR A 39 -4.72 3.69 0.17
N ASP A 40 -5.71 4.57 0.03
CA ASP A 40 -7.08 4.28 0.43
C ASP A 40 -7.63 3.09 -0.38
N ASP A 41 -7.39 3.08 -1.70
CA ASP A 41 -7.76 1.98 -2.59
C ASP A 41 -7.12 0.65 -2.18
N ILE A 42 -5.79 0.61 -2.00
CA ILE A 42 -5.05 -0.60 -1.63
C ILE A 42 -5.51 -1.13 -0.27
N THR A 43 -5.69 -0.24 0.71
CA THR A 43 -6.06 -0.63 2.08
C THR A 43 -7.51 -1.06 2.24
N THR A 44 -8.35 -0.91 1.20
CA THR A 44 -9.67 -1.57 1.16
C THR A 44 -9.57 -3.09 0.97
N LEU A 45 -8.45 -3.58 0.42
CA LEU A 45 -8.20 -5.00 0.22
C LEU A 45 -7.84 -5.66 1.56
N THR A 46 -8.20 -6.94 1.71
CA THR A 46 -7.73 -7.73 2.85
C THR A 46 -6.22 -7.89 2.77
N ARG A 47 -5.52 -7.39 3.80
CA ARG A 47 -4.08 -7.55 3.94
C ARG A 47 -3.73 -9.01 4.20
N GLY A 48 -2.66 -9.50 3.58
CA GLY A 48 -2.10 -10.81 3.89
C GLY A 48 -1.51 -10.89 5.30
N ASP A 49 -1.07 -12.08 5.69
CA ASP A 49 -0.66 -12.40 7.06
C ASP A 49 0.83 -12.79 7.19
N ALA A 50 1.64 -12.58 6.14
CA ALA A 50 3.07 -12.91 6.17
C ALA A 50 3.81 -12.27 7.36
N TYR A 51 3.43 -11.03 7.72
CA TYR A 51 3.87 -10.39 8.95
C TYR A 51 2.68 -9.82 9.74
N PRO A 52 2.76 -9.79 11.09
CA PRO A 52 1.76 -9.11 11.90
C PRO A 52 1.78 -7.61 11.59
N ASP A 53 0.60 -7.03 11.40
CA ASP A 53 0.51 -5.62 11.04
C ASP A 53 0.95 -4.70 12.20
N GLN A 54 1.42 -3.52 11.84
CA GLN A 54 1.80 -2.45 12.75
C GLN A 54 1.24 -1.13 12.21
N GLU A 55 0.12 -0.72 12.80
CA GLU A 55 -0.54 0.57 12.56
C GLU A 55 0.18 1.74 13.20
#